data_AF-A0A1S9AUU2-F1
#
_entry.id   AF-A0A1S9AUU2-F1
#
_cell.length_a   1.000
_cell.length_b   1.000
_cell.length_c   1.000
_cell.angle_alpha   90.00
_cell.angle_beta   90.00
_cell.angle_gamma   90.00
#
_symmetry.space_group_name_H-M   'P 1'
#
loop_
_entity.id
_entity.type
_entity.pdbx_description
1 polymer ?
#
loop_
_entity_poly.entity_id
_entity_poly.type
_entity_poly.pdbx_seq_one_letter_code
_entity_poly.pdbx_strand_id
1 'polypeptide(L)'
;MKRTRTAPLAAVLAGLLMAGCQPDADVQQPAEAVPGSVLPGNFPTPVYALEQNSPDRATFELGRRLFYDKRLSGDGTVACSSCHLQPAAFADPGRAFSTGVQGRLGTRNTPPLQNLRWRRTLLWDGGASNLEVMPLAPLTNPLEMDGSLAGALQTLNADAYYRRRFAAVYGEGPINSQQFLRALAQYLAGLTSANSRYDHYVRREGGAFDATELRGLAIFRANCASCHATDLFTDESFRNNGLDRSFPADSGRAHITGRRGERGLFKVPSLRNVALTAPYMHDGRFPTLGAVLAHYDHGVVESATLDPALRRPDGSLGIPLSAQQQAELLAFLQTLTDEPLLTNPQLGPPQ
;
A
#
# COMPACT_ATOMS: atom_id res chain seq x y z
N MET A 1 61.79 -57.89 -45.80
CA MET A 1 61.30 -56.74 -46.60
C MET A 1 60.13 -56.09 -45.87
N LYS A 2 60.19 -54.77 -45.78
CA LYS A 2 59.24 -53.86 -45.10
C LYS A 2 57.78 -54.11 -45.51
N ARG A 3 56.86 -54.01 -44.54
CA ARG A 3 55.57 -53.30 -44.71
C ARG A 3 54.93 -53.06 -43.34
N THR A 4 55.13 -51.83 -42.86
CA THR A 4 54.34 -51.15 -41.83
C THR A 4 52.87 -51.08 -42.23
N ARG A 5 51.97 -51.42 -41.31
CA ARG A 5 50.56 -51.00 -41.34
C ARG A 5 50.15 -50.56 -39.93
N THR A 6 50.16 -49.24 -39.75
CA THR A 6 49.39 -48.52 -38.75
C THR A 6 47.90 -48.60 -39.11
N ALA A 7 47.05 -48.98 -38.16
CA ALA A 7 45.60 -48.83 -38.24
C ALA A 7 45.04 -48.43 -36.86
N PRO A 8 43.94 -47.64 -36.82
CA PRO A 8 43.88 -46.48 -35.95
C PRO A 8 43.14 -46.71 -34.61
N LEU A 9 43.61 -45.95 -33.64
CA LEU A 9 43.02 -45.63 -32.35
C LEU A 9 41.70 -44.84 -32.55
N ALA A 10 40.61 -45.49 -32.95
CA ALA A 10 39.35 -44.79 -33.27
C ALA A 10 38.07 -45.51 -32.82
N ALA A 11 38.15 -46.46 -31.88
CA ALA A 11 36.97 -47.24 -31.46
C ALA A 11 36.63 -47.14 -29.97
N VAL A 12 37.39 -46.41 -29.15
CA VAL A 12 37.11 -46.33 -27.68
C VAL A 12 36.52 -44.98 -27.26
N LEU A 13 36.52 -43.96 -28.12
CA LEU A 13 35.94 -42.64 -27.81
C LEU A 13 34.48 -42.45 -28.25
N ALA A 14 33.76 -43.52 -28.56
CA ALA A 14 32.33 -43.45 -28.97
C ALA A 14 31.35 -43.96 -27.89
N GLY A 15 31.85 -44.53 -26.78
CA GLY A 15 31.01 -45.11 -25.72
C GLY A 15 30.72 -44.19 -24.53
N LEU A 16 31.34 -43.02 -24.45
CA LEU A 16 31.28 -42.12 -23.27
C LEU A 16 30.52 -40.81 -23.51
N LEU A 17 29.82 -40.66 -24.63
CA LEU A 17 29.07 -39.44 -24.99
C LEU A 17 27.54 -39.61 -25.01
N MET A 18 27.00 -40.72 -24.51
CA MET A 18 25.55 -40.99 -24.49
C MET A 18 24.92 -40.94 -23.09
N ALA A 19 25.59 -40.32 -22.12
CA ALA A 19 25.07 -40.13 -20.75
C ALA A 19 24.89 -38.64 -20.38
N GLY A 20 24.61 -37.78 -21.36
CA GLY A 20 24.46 -36.35 -21.16
C GLY A 20 23.29 -35.78 -21.94
N CYS A 21 22.07 -36.13 -21.55
CA CYS A 21 20.82 -35.39 -21.82
C CYS A 21 19.66 -36.12 -21.12
N GLN A 22 19.69 -36.22 -19.80
CA GLN A 22 18.43 -36.10 -19.09
C GLN A 22 18.24 -34.60 -18.87
N PRO A 23 17.16 -33.98 -19.37
CA PRO A 23 16.80 -32.67 -18.84
C PRO A 23 16.70 -32.87 -17.34
N ASP A 24 17.43 -32.08 -16.56
CA ASP A 24 17.20 -32.01 -15.12
C ASP A 24 15.68 -31.98 -14.96
N ALA A 25 15.15 -32.97 -14.24
CA ALA A 25 13.74 -32.97 -13.90
C ALA A 25 13.48 -31.59 -13.34
N ASP A 26 12.76 -30.77 -14.12
CA ASP A 26 12.34 -29.44 -13.73
C ASP A 26 11.73 -29.63 -12.35
N VAL A 27 12.49 -29.30 -11.32
CA VAL A 27 11.93 -28.96 -10.03
C VAL A 27 11.20 -27.68 -10.37
N GLN A 28 9.98 -27.82 -10.89
CA GLN A 28 9.02 -26.76 -11.00
C GLN A 28 8.92 -26.26 -9.58
N GLN A 29 9.70 -25.21 -9.27
CA GLN A 29 9.52 -24.47 -8.04
C GLN A 29 8.02 -24.18 -8.00
N PRO A 30 7.32 -24.54 -6.91
CA PRO A 30 5.89 -24.32 -6.84
C PRO A 30 5.64 -22.89 -7.26
N ALA A 31 4.79 -22.71 -8.28
CA ALA A 31 4.53 -21.39 -8.83
C ALA A 31 4.23 -20.47 -7.65
N GLU A 32 5.07 -19.44 -7.47
CA GLU A 32 5.00 -18.58 -6.32
C GLU A 32 3.56 -18.07 -6.19
N ALA A 33 3.02 -17.96 -4.97
CA ALA A 33 1.64 -17.50 -4.79
C ALA A 33 1.50 -16.04 -5.25
N VAL A 34 0.34 -15.68 -5.82
CA VAL A 34 0.05 -14.29 -6.18
C VAL A 34 -0.10 -13.48 -4.89
N PRO A 35 0.58 -12.33 -4.72
CA PRO A 35 0.41 -11.50 -3.53
C PRO A 35 -1.06 -11.20 -3.22
N GLY A 36 -1.44 -11.41 -1.95
CA GLY A 36 -2.81 -11.23 -1.47
C GLY A 36 -3.81 -12.30 -1.90
N SER A 37 -3.36 -13.44 -2.48
CA SER A 37 -4.24 -14.58 -2.76
C SER A 37 -4.61 -15.40 -1.52
N VAL A 38 -3.82 -15.28 -0.45
CA VAL A 38 -4.11 -15.86 0.86
C VAL A 38 -4.47 -14.73 1.81
N LEU A 39 -5.68 -14.77 2.37
CA LEU A 39 -6.15 -13.76 3.30
C LEU A 39 -5.67 -14.07 4.73
N PRO A 40 -5.25 -13.07 5.53
CA PRO A 40 -4.84 -13.29 6.91
C PRO A 40 -6.03 -13.74 7.77
N GLY A 41 -5.86 -14.84 8.52
CA GLY A 41 -6.94 -15.40 9.34
C GLY A 41 -7.40 -14.51 10.50
N ASN A 42 -6.58 -13.54 10.90
CA ASN A 42 -6.89 -12.58 11.96
C ASN A 42 -7.54 -11.29 11.46
N PHE A 43 -7.73 -11.11 10.15
CA PHE A 43 -8.41 -9.95 9.59
C PHE A 43 -9.92 -10.20 9.43
N PRO A 44 -10.76 -9.14 9.43
CA PRO A 44 -12.17 -9.30 9.09
C PRO A 44 -12.33 -9.73 7.63
N THR A 45 -13.54 -10.15 7.26
CA THR A 45 -13.91 -10.39 5.87
C THR A 45 -13.59 -9.15 5.01
N PRO A 46 -12.89 -9.30 3.88
CA PRO A 46 -12.57 -8.16 3.02
C PRO A 46 -13.81 -7.52 2.40
N VAL A 47 -13.72 -6.20 2.16
CA VAL A 47 -14.75 -5.47 1.40
C VAL A 47 -14.64 -5.78 -0.09
N TYR A 48 -13.41 -5.81 -0.61
CA TYR A 48 -13.11 -6.29 -1.96
C TYR A 48 -12.78 -7.78 -1.91
N ALA A 49 -13.77 -8.63 -2.15
CA ALA A 49 -13.64 -10.08 -2.01
C ALA A 49 -12.74 -10.68 -3.10
N LEU A 50 -12.20 -11.89 -2.87
CA LEU A 50 -11.36 -12.55 -3.88
C LEU A 50 -12.17 -12.85 -5.14
N GLU A 51 -13.43 -13.25 -5.00
CA GLU A 51 -14.32 -13.67 -6.08
C GLU A 51 -14.71 -12.52 -7.01
N GLN A 52 -14.66 -11.27 -6.52
CA GLN A 52 -14.93 -10.08 -7.34
C GLN A 52 -13.86 -9.88 -8.42
N ASN A 53 -12.62 -10.28 -8.13
CA ASN A 53 -11.48 -10.22 -9.03
C ASN A 53 -10.45 -11.27 -8.61
N SER A 54 -10.73 -12.52 -8.99
CA SER A 54 -9.96 -13.70 -8.59
C SER A 54 -8.48 -13.49 -8.88
N PRO A 55 -7.59 -13.63 -7.88
CA PRO A 55 -6.16 -13.46 -8.08
C PRO A 55 -5.66 -14.32 -9.22
N ASP A 56 -5.03 -13.68 -10.20
CA ASP A 56 -4.45 -14.32 -11.37
C ASP A 56 -3.06 -13.72 -11.58
N ARG A 57 -2.04 -14.57 -11.77
CA ARG A 57 -0.66 -14.09 -11.89
C ARG A 57 -0.50 -13.10 -13.05
N ALA A 58 -1.13 -13.38 -14.19
CA ALA A 58 -0.98 -12.54 -15.37
C ALA A 58 -1.66 -11.17 -15.20
N THR A 59 -2.85 -11.14 -14.58
CA THR A 59 -3.59 -9.92 -14.24
C THR A 59 -2.86 -9.09 -13.18
N PHE A 60 -2.33 -9.72 -12.14
CA PHE A 60 -1.54 -9.06 -11.11
C PHE A 60 -0.30 -8.39 -11.70
N GLU A 61 0.45 -9.09 -12.56
CA GLU A 61 1.63 -8.53 -13.23
C GLU A 61 1.28 -7.40 -14.21
N LEU A 62 0.12 -7.47 -14.87
CA LEU A 62 -0.40 -6.34 -15.66
C LEU A 62 -0.65 -5.13 -14.76
N GLY A 63 -1.36 -5.31 -13.65
CA GLY A 63 -1.62 -4.25 -12.67
C GLY A 63 -0.35 -3.63 -12.12
N ARG A 64 0.62 -4.46 -11.77
CA ARG A 64 1.95 -4.02 -11.33
C ARG A 64 2.62 -3.17 -12.40
N ARG A 65 2.68 -3.63 -13.65
CA ARG A 65 3.28 -2.84 -14.74
C ARG A 65 2.60 -1.48 -14.93
N LEU A 66 1.28 -1.44 -14.89
CA LEU A 66 0.51 -0.19 -14.99
C LEU A 66 0.81 0.78 -13.83
N PHE A 67 0.95 0.27 -12.61
CA PHE A 67 1.26 1.09 -11.43
C PHE A 67 2.60 1.84 -11.54
N TYR A 68 3.56 1.28 -12.27
CA TYR A 68 4.89 1.87 -12.51
C TYR A 68 5.01 2.58 -13.87
N ASP A 69 3.96 2.61 -14.70
CA ASP A 69 4.04 3.13 -16.06
C ASP A 69 3.76 4.65 -16.12
N LYS A 70 4.82 5.43 -16.32
CA LYS A 70 4.73 6.89 -16.41
C LYS A 70 4.00 7.38 -17.65
N ARG A 71 3.88 6.56 -18.69
CA ARG A 71 3.17 6.94 -19.93
C ARG A 71 1.68 7.14 -19.72
N LEU A 72 1.15 6.77 -18.55
CA LEU A 72 -0.23 7.01 -18.17
C LEU A 72 -0.49 8.47 -17.72
N SER A 73 0.53 9.24 -17.33
CA SER A 73 0.37 10.68 -17.05
C SER A 73 0.30 11.50 -18.34
N GLY A 74 -0.32 12.68 -18.26
CA GLY A 74 -0.52 13.56 -19.41
C GLY A 74 0.78 14.03 -20.08
N ASP A 75 1.89 14.07 -19.33
CA ASP A 75 3.22 14.45 -19.83
C ASP A 75 4.24 13.29 -19.85
N GLY A 76 3.83 12.07 -19.49
CA GLY A 76 4.71 10.90 -19.46
C GLY A 76 5.74 10.87 -18.33
N THR A 77 5.66 11.74 -17.31
CA THR A 77 6.69 11.88 -16.25
C THR A 77 6.33 11.24 -14.90
N VAL A 78 5.04 10.98 -14.63
CA VAL A 78 4.53 10.54 -13.33
C VAL A 78 3.81 9.20 -13.46
N ALA A 79 4.09 8.27 -12.53
CA ALA A 79 3.32 7.03 -12.36
C ALA A 79 2.73 7.00 -10.95
N CYS A 80 1.86 6.03 -10.64
CA CYS A 80 1.40 5.83 -9.26
C CYS A 80 2.60 5.62 -8.31
N SER A 81 3.61 4.88 -8.78
CA SER A 81 4.86 4.65 -8.07
C SER A 81 5.75 5.89 -7.89
N SER A 82 5.45 7.03 -8.51
CA SER A 82 6.19 8.27 -8.26
C SER A 82 5.91 8.83 -6.86
N CYS A 83 4.70 8.61 -6.35
CA CYS A 83 4.26 9.07 -5.03
C CYS A 83 4.15 7.90 -4.03
N HIS A 84 3.95 6.68 -4.51
CA HIS A 84 3.73 5.51 -3.67
C HIS A 84 4.95 4.58 -3.67
N LEU A 85 5.91 4.85 -2.78
CA LEU A 85 7.19 4.14 -2.71
C LEU A 85 7.11 2.91 -1.78
N GLN A 86 7.37 1.73 -2.34
CA GLN A 86 7.30 0.45 -1.61
C GLN A 86 8.07 0.45 -0.26
N PRO A 87 9.32 0.96 -0.17
CA PRO A 87 10.07 0.94 1.10
C PRO A 87 9.42 1.75 2.23
N ALA A 88 8.46 2.61 1.91
CA ALA A 88 7.68 3.41 2.86
C ALA A 88 6.22 2.94 2.90
N ALA A 89 5.97 1.63 2.76
CA ALA A 89 4.64 1.04 2.67
C ALA A 89 3.75 1.72 1.62
N PHE A 90 4.36 2.12 0.49
CA PHE A 90 3.69 2.85 -0.58
C PHE A 90 3.18 4.25 -0.17
N ALA A 91 3.85 4.94 0.76
CA ALA A 91 3.73 6.40 0.96
C ALA A 91 4.81 7.19 0.18
N ASP A 92 4.80 8.52 0.31
CA ASP A 92 5.86 9.42 -0.20
C ASP A 92 6.72 9.95 0.96
N PRO A 93 7.75 9.19 1.39
CA PRO A 93 8.52 9.52 2.57
C PRO A 93 9.25 10.86 2.41
N GLY A 94 9.15 11.70 3.45
CA GLY A 94 9.86 12.98 3.51
C GLY A 94 9.19 14.13 2.74
N ARG A 95 8.00 13.92 2.16
CA ARG A 95 7.22 14.97 1.49
C ARG A 95 5.88 15.19 2.15
N ALA A 96 5.59 16.44 2.52
CA ALA A 96 4.26 16.81 2.99
C ALA A 96 3.23 16.67 1.86
N PHE A 97 3.60 17.09 0.65
CA PHE A 97 2.80 16.96 -0.57
C PHE A 97 3.65 16.38 -1.69
N SER A 98 3.14 15.36 -2.37
CA SER A 98 3.81 14.74 -3.51
C SER A 98 3.89 15.67 -4.71
N THR A 99 4.92 15.47 -5.54
CA THR A 99 5.14 16.21 -6.77
C THR A 99 4.52 15.46 -7.95
N GLY A 100 3.53 16.06 -8.60
CA GLY A 100 2.93 15.59 -9.83
C GLY A 100 3.59 16.15 -11.08
N VAL A 101 2.85 16.09 -12.19
CA VAL A 101 3.29 16.57 -13.50
C VAL A 101 3.77 18.02 -13.44
N GLN A 102 4.77 18.36 -14.26
CA GLN A 102 5.30 19.72 -14.35
C GLN A 102 5.78 20.31 -13.00
N GLY A 103 6.08 19.47 -12.00
CA GLY A 103 6.52 19.91 -10.68
C GLY A 103 5.40 20.46 -9.77
N ARG A 104 4.13 20.26 -10.15
CA ARG A 104 2.97 20.71 -9.35
C ARG A 104 2.92 19.94 -8.03
N LEU A 105 2.55 20.62 -6.94
CA LEU A 105 2.38 19.97 -5.64
C LEU A 105 0.91 19.61 -5.43
N GLY A 106 0.67 18.43 -4.86
CA GLY A 106 -0.63 18.03 -4.36
C GLY A 106 -1.09 18.87 -3.16
N THR A 107 -2.27 18.55 -2.64
CA THR A 107 -2.89 19.26 -1.51
C THR A 107 -2.97 18.44 -0.22
N ARG A 108 -2.65 17.15 -0.29
CA ARG A 108 -2.64 16.22 0.84
C ARG A 108 -1.41 15.33 0.81
N ASN A 109 -0.99 14.89 1.99
CA ASN A 109 0.04 13.88 2.15
C ASN A 109 -0.42 12.55 1.55
N THR A 110 0.49 11.85 0.90
CA THR A 110 0.19 10.60 0.18
C THR A 110 -0.01 9.45 1.16
N PRO A 111 -1.23 8.90 1.30
CA PRO A 111 -1.47 7.83 2.23
C PRO A 111 -0.81 6.53 1.74
N PRO A 112 -0.41 5.65 2.67
CA PRO A 112 0.20 4.37 2.30
C PRO A 112 -0.90 3.41 1.75
N LEU A 113 -0.53 2.49 0.84
CA LEU A 113 -1.48 1.68 0.04
C LEU A 113 -1.70 0.25 0.56
N GLN A 114 -1.25 -0.08 1.76
CA GLN A 114 -1.46 -1.39 2.35
C GLN A 114 -2.92 -1.62 2.75
N ASN A 115 -3.35 -2.86 2.57
CA ASN A 115 -4.62 -3.40 3.05
C ASN A 115 -5.87 -2.69 2.47
N LEU A 116 -5.78 -2.12 1.26
CA LEU A 116 -6.93 -1.45 0.62
C LEU A 116 -8.14 -2.38 0.42
N ARG A 117 -7.88 -3.68 0.27
CA ARG A 117 -8.90 -4.74 0.14
C ARG A 117 -9.94 -4.74 1.28
N TRP A 118 -9.55 -4.32 2.48
CA TRP A 118 -10.43 -4.29 3.66
C TRP A 118 -11.10 -2.94 3.88
N ARG A 119 -10.87 -1.95 3.00
CA ARG A 119 -11.35 -0.59 3.22
C ARG A 119 -12.75 -0.39 2.68
N ARG A 120 -13.65 0.18 3.49
CA ARG A 120 -14.99 0.61 3.04
C ARG A 120 -14.96 1.89 2.23
N THR A 121 -14.05 2.79 2.59
CA THR A 121 -13.82 4.06 1.90
C THR A 121 -12.32 4.33 1.79
N LEU A 122 -11.94 5.01 0.72
CA LEU A 122 -10.57 5.24 0.28
C LEU A 122 -10.28 6.75 0.27
N LEU A 123 -8.99 7.10 0.23
CA LEU A 123 -8.50 8.47 0.39
C LEU A 123 -8.78 9.05 1.79
N TRP A 124 -8.30 10.26 2.06
CA TRP A 124 -8.39 10.93 3.36
C TRP A 124 -9.81 11.35 3.75
N ASP A 125 -10.65 11.71 2.80
CA ASP A 125 -12.03 12.18 3.00
C ASP A 125 -13.10 11.10 2.77
N GLY A 126 -12.68 9.93 2.29
CA GLY A 126 -13.58 8.81 2.00
C GLY A 126 -14.36 8.98 0.71
N GLY A 127 -13.92 9.82 -0.22
CA GLY A 127 -14.65 10.11 -1.46
C GLY A 127 -14.82 8.91 -2.39
N ALA A 128 -13.85 7.98 -2.40
CA ALA A 128 -13.93 6.75 -3.18
C ALA A 128 -14.36 5.56 -2.31
N SER A 129 -15.28 4.73 -2.80
CA SER A 129 -15.79 3.54 -2.11
C SER A 129 -15.57 2.23 -2.87
N ASN A 130 -14.93 2.30 -4.04
CA ASN A 130 -14.64 1.14 -4.88
C ASN A 130 -13.18 1.17 -5.32
N LEU A 131 -12.47 0.08 -5.01
CA LEU A 131 -11.04 -0.08 -5.27
C LEU A 131 -10.69 -0.03 -6.76
N GLU A 132 -11.56 -0.49 -7.64
CA GLU A 132 -11.31 -0.51 -9.09
C GLU A 132 -11.33 0.89 -9.71
N VAL A 133 -12.18 1.78 -9.21
CA VAL A 133 -12.33 3.14 -9.77
C VAL A 133 -11.52 4.18 -9.02
N MET A 134 -11.02 3.88 -7.82
CA MET A 134 -10.18 4.80 -7.04
C MET A 134 -8.98 5.34 -7.85
N PRO A 135 -8.26 4.54 -8.65
CA PRO A 135 -7.13 5.04 -9.46
C PRO A 135 -7.50 6.13 -10.47
N LEU A 136 -8.77 6.32 -10.80
CA LEU A 136 -9.19 7.42 -11.67
C LEU A 136 -8.94 8.78 -11.02
N ALA A 137 -9.07 8.89 -9.69
CA ALA A 137 -8.83 10.14 -8.96
C ALA A 137 -7.39 10.67 -9.18
N PRO A 138 -6.32 9.92 -8.87
CA PRO A 138 -4.96 10.38 -9.14
C PRO A 138 -4.65 10.46 -10.65
N LEU A 139 -5.19 9.55 -11.46
CA LEU A 139 -4.97 9.53 -12.92
C LEU A 139 -5.42 10.84 -13.58
N THR A 140 -6.57 11.40 -13.17
CA THR A 140 -7.15 12.59 -13.79
C THR A 140 -6.89 13.89 -13.01
N ASN A 141 -6.25 13.83 -11.84
CA ASN A 141 -6.00 15.04 -11.06
C ASN A 141 -4.90 15.88 -11.72
N PRO A 142 -5.17 17.18 -12.03
CA PRO A 142 -4.19 18.05 -12.71
C PRO A 142 -2.95 18.37 -11.85
N LEU A 143 -2.99 18.14 -10.54
CA LEU A 143 -1.85 18.29 -9.64
C LEU A 143 -1.04 17.00 -9.49
N GLU A 144 -1.51 15.88 -10.04
CA GLU A 144 -0.90 14.56 -9.90
C GLU A 144 -0.46 14.02 -11.27
N MET A 145 -1.28 13.19 -11.93
CA MET A 145 -0.93 12.61 -13.23
C MET A 145 -1.46 13.40 -14.43
N ASP A 146 -2.45 14.28 -14.26
CA ASP A 146 -3.06 15.11 -15.33
C ASP A 146 -3.34 14.32 -16.62
N GLY A 147 -3.71 13.05 -16.48
CA GLY A 147 -4.00 12.12 -17.56
C GLY A 147 -5.50 12.02 -17.81
N SER A 148 -5.88 11.02 -18.60
CA SER A 148 -7.29 10.68 -18.79
C SER A 148 -7.44 9.18 -19.01
N LEU A 149 -8.62 8.64 -18.68
CA LEU A 149 -8.92 7.23 -18.97
C LEU A 149 -8.83 6.94 -20.48
N ALA A 150 -9.32 7.86 -21.32
CA ALA A 150 -9.21 7.73 -22.77
C ALA A 150 -7.75 7.72 -23.25
N GLY A 151 -6.92 8.64 -22.74
CA GLY A 151 -5.50 8.72 -23.07
C GLY A 151 -4.70 7.50 -22.59
N ALA A 152 -5.01 6.98 -21.40
CA ALA A 152 -4.45 5.73 -20.90
C ALA A 152 -4.81 4.57 -21.85
N LEU A 153 -6.08 4.39 -22.19
CA LEU A 153 -6.50 3.32 -23.11
C LEU A 153 -5.88 3.47 -24.51
N GLN A 154 -5.75 4.68 -25.03
CA GLN A 154 -5.05 4.93 -26.30
C GLN A 154 -3.59 4.50 -26.23
N THR A 155 -2.89 4.88 -25.16
CA THR A 155 -1.49 4.50 -24.89
C THR A 155 -1.33 2.99 -24.85
N LEU A 156 -2.20 2.29 -24.10
CA LEU A 156 -2.14 0.83 -23.97
C LEU A 156 -2.48 0.11 -25.28
N ASN A 157 -3.46 0.59 -26.04
CA ASN A 157 -3.84 -0.02 -27.33
C ASN A 157 -2.82 0.23 -28.46
N ALA A 158 -2.03 1.30 -28.36
CA ALA A 158 -0.92 1.56 -29.30
C ALA A 158 0.32 0.68 -29.02
N ASP A 159 0.40 0.07 -27.84
CA ASP A 159 1.55 -0.71 -27.40
C ASP A 159 1.33 -2.23 -27.64
N ALA A 160 2.15 -2.82 -28.51
CA ALA A 160 2.07 -4.23 -28.87
C ALA A 160 2.36 -5.19 -27.70
N TYR A 161 3.17 -4.75 -26.73
CA TYR A 161 3.41 -5.52 -25.50
C TYR A 161 2.12 -5.58 -24.68
N TYR A 162 1.48 -4.44 -24.40
CA TYR A 162 0.24 -4.43 -23.61
C TYR A 162 -0.87 -5.19 -24.32
N ARG A 163 -1.10 -4.97 -25.62
CA ARG A 163 -2.12 -5.73 -26.38
C ARG A 163 -1.95 -7.24 -26.23
N ARG A 164 -0.72 -7.75 -26.39
CA ARG A 164 -0.43 -9.18 -26.22
C ARG A 164 -0.70 -9.66 -24.79
N ARG A 165 -0.28 -8.90 -23.78
CA ARG A 165 -0.43 -9.29 -22.38
C ARG A 165 -1.89 -9.24 -21.91
N PHE A 166 -2.65 -8.24 -22.34
CA PHE A 166 -4.09 -8.16 -22.07
C PHE A 166 -4.85 -9.27 -22.81
N ALA A 167 -4.51 -9.56 -24.06
CA ALA A 167 -5.15 -10.63 -24.82
C ALA A 167 -4.97 -12.01 -24.17
N ALA A 168 -3.81 -12.27 -23.57
CA ALA A 168 -3.54 -13.51 -22.84
C ALA A 168 -4.43 -13.71 -21.59
N VAL A 169 -5.01 -12.64 -21.05
CA VAL A 169 -5.86 -12.67 -19.83
C VAL A 169 -7.33 -12.54 -20.18
N TYR A 170 -7.67 -11.60 -21.07
CA TYR A 170 -9.04 -11.15 -21.33
C TYR A 170 -9.55 -11.53 -22.73
N GLY A 171 -8.72 -12.21 -23.54
CA GLY A 171 -9.02 -12.54 -24.93
C GLY A 171 -8.65 -11.42 -25.91
N GLU A 172 -8.58 -11.78 -27.20
CA GLU A 172 -8.23 -10.87 -28.28
C GLU A 172 -9.20 -9.69 -28.39
N GLY A 173 -8.67 -8.50 -28.66
CA GLY A 173 -9.46 -7.29 -28.83
C GLY A 173 -8.73 -6.03 -28.36
N PRO A 174 -9.38 -4.86 -28.49
CA PRO A 174 -8.87 -3.63 -27.89
C PRO A 174 -8.99 -3.69 -26.36
N ILE A 175 -7.99 -3.14 -25.68
CA ILE A 175 -7.97 -2.98 -24.23
C ILE A 175 -9.04 -1.96 -23.84
N ASN A 176 -9.91 -2.31 -22.89
CA ASN A 176 -10.99 -1.44 -22.42
C ASN A 176 -10.81 -1.00 -20.95
N SER A 177 -11.67 -0.09 -20.49
CA SER A 177 -11.62 0.49 -19.14
C SER A 177 -11.76 -0.56 -18.04
N GLN A 178 -12.66 -1.53 -18.20
CA GLN A 178 -12.86 -2.59 -17.20
C GLN A 178 -11.58 -3.42 -17.01
N GLN A 179 -10.95 -3.83 -18.10
CA GLN A 179 -9.70 -4.61 -18.05
C GLN A 179 -8.57 -3.81 -17.40
N PHE A 180 -8.41 -2.55 -17.79
CA PHE A 180 -7.41 -1.63 -17.22
C PHE A 180 -7.59 -1.45 -15.71
N LEU A 181 -8.81 -1.12 -15.26
CA LEU A 181 -9.12 -0.86 -13.86
C LEU A 181 -9.05 -2.14 -13.00
N ARG A 182 -9.49 -3.29 -13.53
CA ARG A 182 -9.38 -4.58 -12.82
C ARG A 182 -7.95 -5.05 -12.66
N ALA A 183 -7.10 -4.84 -13.67
CA ALA A 183 -5.67 -5.17 -13.56
C ALA A 183 -5.02 -4.35 -12.44
N LEU A 184 -5.19 -3.01 -12.45
CA LEU A 184 -4.70 -2.14 -11.38
C LEU A 184 -5.25 -2.54 -10.00
N ALA A 185 -6.56 -2.78 -9.90
CA ALA A 185 -7.20 -3.18 -8.65
C ALA A 185 -6.64 -4.48 -8.10
N GLN A 186 -6.32 -5.45 -8.95
CA GLN A 186 -5.78 -6.73 -8.50
C GLN A 186 -4.40 -6.56 -7.86
N TYR A 187 -3.56 -5.70 -8.45
CA TYR A 187 -2.27 -5.34 -7.88
C TYR A 187 -2.43 -4.62 -6.52
N LEU A 188 -3.28 -3.58 -6.48
CA LEU A 188 -3.54 -2.82 -5.24
C LEU A 188 -4.16 -3.68 -4.13
N ALA A 189 -5.04 -4.61 -4.48
CA ALA A 189 -5.63 -5.56 -3.53
C ALA A 189 -4.64 -6.62 -3.04
N GLY A 190 -3.52 -6.79 -3.73
CA GLY A 190 -2.41 -7.67 -3.35
C GLY A 190 -1.44 -7.04 -2.35
N LEU A 191 -1.46 -5.72 -2.16
CA LEU A 191 -0.63 -4.99 -1.19
C LEU A 191 -1.11 -5.26 0.25
N THR A 192 -0.87 -6.47 0.75
CA THR A 192 -1.36 -6.94 2.06
C THR A 192 -0.23 -6.90 3.09
N SER A 193 -0.37 -6.03 4.08
CA SER A 193 0.48 -5.99 5.27
C SER A 193 -0.16 -6.81 6.38
N ALA A 194 0.38 -7.99 6.64
CA ALA A 194 -0.10 -8.93 7.64
C ALA A 194 1.00 -9.87 8.19
N ASN A 195 2.27 -9.52 7.98
CA ASN A 195 3.43 -10.32 8.43
C ASN A 195 4.43 -9.52 9.26
N SER A 196 3.94 -8.47 9.94
CA SER A 196 4.72 -7.73 10.93
C SER A 196 5.00 -8.59 12.18
N ARG A 197 5.89 -8.12 13.07
CA ARG A 197 6.12 -8.80 14.34
C ARG A 197 4.85 -8.87 15.19
N TYR A 198 4.00 -7.84 15.15
CA TYR A 198 2.68 -7.86 15.78
C TYR A 198 1.78 -8.97 15.24
N ASP A 199 1.81 -9.20 13.93
CA ASP A 199 0.99 -10.23 13.31
C ASP A 199 1.37 -11.64 13.79
N HIS A 200 2.67 -11.93 13.84
CA HIS A 200 3.15 -13.18 14.41
C HIS A 200 2.80 -13.32 15.89
N TYR A 201 2.89 -12.23 16.66
CA TYR A 201 2.52 -12.21 18.08
C TYR A 201 1.05 -12.56 18.30
N VAL A 202 0.12 -11.89 17.61
CA VAL A 202 -1.32 -12.11 17.82
C VAL A 202 -1.82 -13.45 17.30
N ARG A 203 -1.18 -13.99 16.27
CA ARG A 203 -1.46 -15.35 15.76
C ARG A 203 -0.74 -16.47 16.52
N ARG A 204 0.11 -16.13 17.51
CA ARG A 204 0.92 -17.07 18.29
C ARG A 204 1.91 -17.86 17.42
N GLU A 205 2.45 -17.22 16.40
CA GLU A 205 3.43 -17.77 15.44
C GLU A 205 4.87 -17.38 15.77
N GLY A 206 5.09 -16.66 16.88
CA GLY A 206 6.39 -16.10 17.25
C GLY A 206 6.27 -14.60 17.52
N GLY A 207 7.33 -13.84 17.22
CA GLY A 207 7.30 -12.38 17.34
C GLY A 207 7.10 -11.87 18.77
N ALA A 208 7.65 -12.58 19.77
CA ALA A 208 7.49 -12.23 21.18
C ALA A 208 7.86 -10.76 21.46
N PHE A 209 6.99 -10.08 22.20
CA PHE A 209 7.21 -8.71 22.62
C PHE A 209 8.01 -8.67 23.91
N ASP A 210 8.91 -7.70 24.02
CA ASP A 210 9.60 -7.42 25.27
C ASP A 210 8.68 -6.70 26.27
N ALA A 211 9.19 -6.45 27.49
CA ALA A 211 8.39 -5.80 28.53
C ALA A 211 7.99 -4.36 28.16
N THR A 212 8.81 -3.64 27.39
CA THR A 212 8.55 -2.26 26.94
C THR A 212 7.44 -2.24 25.89
N GLU A 213 7.51 -3.14 24.92
CA GLU A 213 6.51 -3.31 23.87
C GLU A 213 5.16 -3.77 24.43
N LEU A 214 5.16 -4.66 25.45
CA LEU A 214 3.95 -5.08 26.15
C LEU A 214 3.29 -3.91 26.90
N ARG A 215 4.08 -3.05 27.56
CA ARG A 215 3.55 -1.82 28.18
C ARG A 215 3.02 -0.84 27.11
N GLY A 216 3.73 -0.70 26.00
CA GLY A 216 3.28 0.07 24.84
C GLY A 216 1.95 -0.40 24.27
N LEU A 217 1.76 -1.72 24.13
CA LEU A 217 0.50 -2.32 23.69
C LEU A 217 -0.63 -2.04 24.69
N ALA A 218 -0.36 -2.08 26.00
CA ALA A 218 -1.35 -1.73 27.02
C ALA A 218 -1.75 -0.25 26.93
N ILE A 219 -0.80 0.66 26.74
CA ILE A 219 -1.05 2.09 26.53
C ILE A 219 -1.88 2.30 25.27
N PHE A 220 -1.52 1.65 24.16
CA PHE A 220 -2.24 1.72 22.90
C PHE A 220 -3.71 1.29 23.06
N ARG A 221 -3.95 0.15 23.72
CA ARG A 221 -5.30 -0.38 23.96
C ARG A 221 -6.15 0.56 24.81
N ALA A 222 -5.55 1.17 25.82
CA ALA A 222 -6.26 2.08 26.73
C ALA A 222 -6.59 3.43 26.10
N ASN A 223 -5.74 3.94 25.19
CA ASN A 223 -5.79 5.34 24.77
C ASN A 223 -6.07 5.55 23.27
N CYS A 224 -5.74 4.60 22.41
CA CYS A 224 -5.73 4.78 20.95
C CYS A 224 -6.70 3.83 20.22
N ALA A 225 -6.94 2.65 20.79
CA ALA A 225 -7.70 1.58 20.12
C ALA A 225 -9.20 1.87 19.94
N SER A 226 -9.74 2.93 20.56
CA SER A 226 -11.11 3.41 20.32
C SER A 226 -11.32 3.97 18.92
N CYS A 227 -10.25 4.43 18.26
CA CYS A 227 -10.22 4.87 16.87
C CYS A 227 -9.39 3.91 16.00
N HIS A 228 -8.22 3.50 16.51
CA HIS A 228 -7.31 2.59 15.81
C HIS A 228 -7.59 1.13 16.18
N ALA A 229 -8.78 0.66 15.82
CA ALA A 229 -9.30 -0.64 16.25
C ALA A 229 -8.88 -1.80 15.34
N THR A 230 -9.12 -3.03 15.81
CA THR A 230 -8.87 -4.30 15.11
C THR A 230 -7.40 -4.53 14.75
N ASP A 231 -7.11 -5.66 14.10
CA ASP A 231 -5.78 -5.89 13.55
C ASP A 231 -5.48 -5.01 12.33
N LEU A 232 -6.44 -4.25 11.79
CA LEU A 232 -6.17 -3.25 10.76
C LEU A 232 -5.75 -1.89 11.33
N PHE A 233 -5.76 -1.71 12.65
CA PHE A 233 -5.38 -0.47 13.35
C PHE A 233 -6.16 0.77 12.91
N THR A 234 -7.45 0.59 12.64
CA THR A 234 -8.39 1.64 12.21
C THR A 234 -9.81 1.10 12.29
N ASP A 235 -10.72 1.94 12.79
CA ASP A 235 -12.17 1.71 12.74
C ASP A 235 -12.82 2.24 11.45
N GLU A 236 -12.05 2.95 10.61
CA GLU A 236 -12.47 3.59 9.36
C GLU A 236 -13.50 4.71 9.51
N SER A 237 -13.74 5.16 10.74
CA SER A 237 -14.58 6.31 11.02
C SER A 237 -13.93 7.61 10.53
N PHE A 238 -14.71 8.69 10.54
CA PHE A 238 -14.24 10.02 10.19
C PHE A 238 -14.23 10.88 11.44
N ARG A 239 -13.05 11.43 11.78
CA ARG A 239 -12.82 12.13 13.04
C ARG A 239 -11.99 13.37 12.81
N ASN A 240 -12.14 14.34 13.71
CA ASN A 240 -11.33 15.54 13.77
C ASN A 240 -10.43 15.43 15.01
N ASN A 241 -9.12 15.32 14.78
CA ASN A 241 -8.13 15.20 15.85
C ASN A 241 -7.61 16.56 16.36
N GLY A 242 -8.27 17.66 16.00
CA GLY A 242 -8.00 18.99 16.53
C GLY A 242 -6.76 19.65 15.97
N LEU A 243 -6.42 19.43 14.69
CA LEU A 243 -5.28 20.12 14.05
C LEU A 243 -5.51 21.63 13.93
N ASP A 244 -6.72 22.05 13.57
CA ASP A 244 -7.05 23.43 13.26
C ASP A 244 -8.40 23.84 13.86
N ARG A 245 -8.54 25.14 14.16
CA ARG A 245 -9.80 25.74 14.63
C ARG A 245 -10.82 25.94 13.51
N SER A 246 -10.35 26.10 12.27
CA SER A 246 -11.16 26.31 11.08
C SER A 246 -10.52 25.63 9.86
N PHE A 247 -11.34 25.38 8.83
CA PHE A 247 -10.97 24.50 7.70
C PHE A 247 -11.18 25.17 6.33
N PRO A 248 -10.56 26.33 6.04
CA PRO A 248 -10.73 27.03 4.77
C PRO A 248 -9.98 26.37 3.61
N ALA A 249 -8.80 25.78 3.89
CA ALA A 249 -7.95 25.16 2.87
C ALA A 249 -8.41 23.75 2.51
N ASP A 250 -8.74 22.94 3.51
CA ASP A 250 -9.24 21.59 3.32
C ASP A 250 -10.34 21.30 4.34
N SER A 251 -11.58 21.15 3.87
CA SER A 251 -12.72 20.85 4.72
C SER A 251 -12.83 19.36 5.11
N GLY A 252 -11.92 18.52 4.64
CA GLY A 252 -11.95 17.07 4.83
C GLY A 252 -13.21 16.46 4.21
N ARG A 253 -13.86 15.57 4.94
CA ARG A 253 -15.08 14.86 4.52
C ARG A 253 -16.20 15.77 4.03
N ALA A 254 -16.34 16.98 4.59
CA ALA A 254 -17.36 17.94 4.14
C ALA A 254 -17.20 18.34 2.66
N HIS A 255 -16.02 18.17 2.06
CA HIS A 255 -15.82 18.35 0.63
C HIS A 255 -16.69 17.39 -0.20
N ILE A 256 -16.85 16.16 0.29
CA ILE A 256 -17.64 15.10 -0.35
C ILE A 256 -19.11 15.22 0.01
N THR A 257 -19.43 15.50 1.27
CA THR A 257 -20.82 15.42 1.77
C THR A 257 -21.57 16.74 1.77
N GLY A 258 -20.87 17.87 1.69
CA GLY A 258 -21.44 19.22 1.83
C GLY A 258 -21.93 19.57 3.25
N ARG A 259 -21.81 18.65 4.22
CA ARG A 259 -22.36 18.86 5.57
C ARG A 259 -21.40 19.65 6.46
N ARG A 260 -21.89 20.74 7.05
CA ARG A 260 -21.10 21.58 7.97
C ARG A 260 -20.56 20.82 9.19
N GLY A 261 -21.33 19.86 9.71
CA GLY A 261 -20.93 19.02 10.84
C GLY A 261 -19.82 18.00 10.52
N GLU A 262 -19.44 17.82 9.26
CA GLU A 262 -18.35 16.94 8.83
C GLU A 262 -17.09 17.71 8.40
N ARG A 263 -17.01 19.01 8.73
CA ARG A 263 -15.83 19.84 8.43
C ARG A 263 -14.66 19.45 9.33
N GLY A 264 -13.47 19.31 8.74
CA GLY A 264 -12.26 18.92 9.47
C GLY A 264 -12.22 17.44 9.86
N LEU A 265 -13.23 16.66 9.46
CA LEU A 265 -13.23 15.22 9.67
C LEU A 265 -12.44 14.54 8.56
N PHE A 266 -11.52 13.68 8.96
CA PHE A 266 -10.74 12.82 8.06
C PHE A 266 -10.88 11.37 8.50
N LYS A 267 -10.74 10.46 7.54
CA LYS A 267 -10.77 9.03 7.81
C LYS A 267 -9.64 8.69 8.77
N VAL A 268 -9.93 7.93 9.82
CA VAL A 268 -8.89 7.39 10.71
C VAL A 268 -7.95 6.52 9.87
N PRO A 269 -6.63 6.81 9.82
CA PRO A 269 -5.69 6.01 9.06
C PRO A 269 -5.34 4.74 9.82
N SER A 270 -4.89 3.71 9.09
CA SER A 270 -4.26 2.54 9.69
C SER A 270 -2.89 2.89 10.24
N LEU A 271 -2.54 2.32 11.38
CA LEU A 271 -1.19 2.46 11.96
C LEU A 271 -0.21 1.36 11.53
N ARG A 272 -0.61 0.45 10.61
CA ARG A 272 0.33 -0.51 10.04
C ARG A 272 1.44 0.21 9.29
N ASN A 273 2.69 -0.18 9.50
CA ASN A 273 3.89 0.46 8.93
C ASN A 273 4.05 1.95 9.26
N VAL A 274 3.36 2.46 10.28
CA VAL A 274 3.34 3.91 10.58
C VAL A 274 4.73 4.47 10.90
N ALA A 275 5.67 3.64 11.35
CA ALA A 275 7.05 4.05 11.59
C ALA A 275 7.80 4.55 10.34
N LEU A 276 7.31 4.24 9.14
CA LEU A 276 8.01 4.47 7.87
C LEU A 276 7.31 5.46 6.92
N THR A 277 6.15 5.98 7.32
CA THR A 277 5.29 6.78 6.44
C THR A 277 5.31 8.27 6.81
N ALA A 278 6.43 8.76 7.35
CA ALA A 278 6.58 10.17 7.68
C ALA A 278 6.66 11.03 6.40
N PRO A 279 6.14 12.27 6.38
CA PRO A 279 5.51 12.96 7.50
C PRO A 279 4.03 12.57 7.70
N TYR A 280 3.43 13.00 8.80
CA TYR A 280 2.12 12.55 9.28
C TYR A 280 1.03 13.60 9.16
N MET A 281 -0.22 13.12 9.29
CA MET A 281 -1.49 13.82 9.04
C MET A 281 -1.80 13.99 7.56
N HIS A 282 -3.04 14.40 7.26
CA HIS A 282 -3.52 14.61 5.89
C HIS A 282 -2.74 15.71 5.15
N ASP A 283 -2.00 16.55 5.86
CA ASP A 283 -1.21 17.65 5.30
C ASP A 283 0.30 17.55 5.59
N GLY A 284 0.74 16.43 6.18
CA GLY A 284 2.17 16.18 6.39
C GLY A 284 2.86 17.16 7.34
N ARG A 285 2.14 17.86 8.22
CA ARG A 285 2.74 18.89 9.08
C ARG A 285 3.67 18.34 10.17
N PHE A 286 3.57 17.05 10.52
CA PHE A 286 4.39 16.45 11.57
C PHE A 286 5.48 15.55 11.00
N PRO A 287 6.77 15.85 11.23
CA PRO A 287 7.86 15.08 10.65
C PRO A 287 8.14 13.76 11.39
N THR A 288 7.67 13.60 12.63
CA THR A 288 7.97 12.44 13.48
C THR A 288 6.73 11.97 14.25
N LEU A 289 6.70 10.70 14.64
CA LEU A 289 5.66 10.19 15.54
C LEU A 289 5.72 10.88 16.92
N GLY A 290 6.90 11.31 17.36
CA GLY A 290 7.02 12.15 18.56
C GLY A 290 6.25 13.47 18.43
N ALA A 291 6.30 14.13 17.28
CA ALA A 291 5.50 15.33 17.03
C ALA A 291 3.99 15.03 16.97
N VAL A 292 3.60 13.86 16.45
CA VAL A 292 2.21 13.38 16.52
C VAL A 292 1.76 13.17 17.97
N LEU A 293 2.57 12.53 18.80
CA LEU A 293 2.26 12.32 20.21
C LEU A 293 2.21 13.63 20.99
N ALA A 294 3.11 14.59 20.71
CA ALA A 294 3.05 15.93 21.27
C ALA A 294 1.75 16.67 20.90
N HIS A 295 1.27 16.50 19.66
CA HIS A 295 -0.04 17.03 19.24
C HIS A 295 -1.17 16.45 20.09
N TYR A 296 -1.22 15.13 20.24
CA TYR A 296 -2.25 14.51 21.08
C TYR A 296 -2.11 14.86 22.57
N ASP A 297 -0.90 15.09 23.07
CA ASP A 297 -0.64 15.44 24.47
C ASP A 297 -1.08 16.88 24.81
N HIS A 298 -0.72 17.87 24.00
CA HIS A 298 -0.98 19.29 24.31
C HIS A 298 -1.23 20.19 23.08
N GLY A 299 -1.21 19.66 21.85
CA GLY A 299 -1.44 20.42 20.62
C GLY A 299 -2.88 20.43 20.09
N VAL A 300 -3.79 19.66 20.70
CA VAL A 300 -5.20 19.59 20.27
C VAL A 300 -5.88 20.96 20.38
N VAL A 301 -6.45 21.41 19.27
CA VAL A 301 -7.18 22.67 19.14
C VAL A 301 -8.69 22.44 19.15
N GLU A 302 -9.36 23.26 19.96
CA GLU A 302 -10.81 23.33 20.03
C GLU A 302 -11.44 23.78 18.70
N SER A 303 -12.43 23.02 18.21
CA SER A 303 -13.26 23.39 17.06
C SER A 303 -14.67 22.79 17.18
N ALA A 304 -15.61 23.32 16.38
CA ALA A 304 -17.02 22.91 16.44
C ALA A 304 -17.26 21.42 16.15
N THR A 305 -16.32 20.75 15.48
CA THR A 305 -16.40 19.34 15.08
C THR A 305 -15.34 18.47 15.74
N LEU A 306 -14.58 18.99 16.72
CA LEU A 306 -13.56 18.24 17.45
C LEU A 306 -14.16 16.96 18.05
N ASP A 307 -13.46 15.83 17.87
CA ASP A 307 -13.91 14.55 18.39
C ASP A 307 -14.07 14.63 19.94
N PRO A 308 -15.25 14.25 20.48
CA PRO A 308 -15.50 14.29 21.92
C PRO A 308 -14.50 13.47 22.76
N ALA A 309 -13.88 12.42 22.20
CA ALA A 309 -12.87 11.63 22.89
C ALA A 309 -11.60 12.42 23.23
N LEU A 310 -11.39 13.58 22.60
CA LEU A 310 -10.28 14.49 22.88
C LEU A 310 -10.66 15.59 23.87
N ARG A 311 -11.89 15.58 24.42
CA ARG A 311 -12.34 16.48 25.48
C ARG A 311 -12.33 15.73 26.79
N ARG A 312 -11.52 16.21 27.73
CA ARG A 312 -11.40 15.58 29.05
C ARG A 312 -12.44 16.14 30.02
N PRO A 313 -12.84 15.38 31.05
CA PRO A 313 -13.85 15.83 32.02
C PRO A 313 -13.44 17.11 32.79
N ASP A 314 -12.15 17.37 32.91
CA ASP A 314 -11.57 18.56 33.55
C ASP A 314 -11.55 19.80 32.62
N GLY A 315 -12.04 19.66 31.38
CA GLY A 315 -12.07 20.72 30.37
C GLY A 315 -10.76 20.88 29.58
N SER A 316 -9.70 20.15 29.93
CA SER A 316 -8.49 20.08 29.11
C SER A 316 -8.72 19.25 27.84
N LEU A 317 -7.85 19.43 26.84
CA LEU A 317 -7.93 18.72 25.56
C LEU A 317 -6.78 17.72 25.42
N GLY A 318 -7.01 16.69 24.61
CA GLY A 318 -5.99 15.70 24.25
C GLY A 318 -5.95 14.45 25.12
N ILE A 319 -4.88 13.70 24.93
CA ILE A 319 -4.57 12.39 25.51
C ILE A 319 -3.16 12.51 26.11
N PRO A 320 -3.03 13.09 27.32
CA PRO A 320 -1.73 13.34 27.89
C PRO A 320 -1.02 12.04 28.24
N LEU A 321 0.25 11.92 27.81
CA LEU A 321 1.11 10.76 28.06
C LEU A 321 2.47 11.23 28.56
N SER A 322 2.95 10.63 29.64
CA SER A 322 4.33 10.89 30.11
C SER A 322 5.37 10.49 29.05
N ALA A 323 6.56 11.08 29.12
CA ALA A 323 7.66 10.76 28.19
C ALA A 323 7.98 9.24 28.15
N GLN A 324 7.90 8.56 29.29
CA GLN A 324 8.07 7.11 29.37
C GLN A 324 6.96 6.36 28.62
N GLN A 325 5.70 6.75 28.81
CA GLN A 325 4.57 6.15 28.09
C GLN A 325 4.65 6.40 26.58
N GLN A 326 5.10 7.59 26.17
CA GLN A 326 5.31 7.89 24.75
C GLN A 326 6.40 6.98 24.15
N ALA A 327 7.53 6.80 24.84
CA ALA A 327 8.60 5.90 24.40
C ALA A 327 8.13 4.44 24.30
N GLU A 328 7.36 3.96 25.28
CA GLU A 328 6.77 2.61 25.28
C GLU A 328 5.76 2.43 24.14
N LEU A 329 4.90 3.41 23.91
CA LEU A 329 3.95 3.40 22.80
C LEU A 329 4.68 3.37 21.45
N LEU A 330 5.75 4.16 21.29
CA LEU A 330 6.57 4.13 20.06
C LEU A 330 7.23 2.77 19.86
N ALA A 331 7.74 2.12 20.91
CA ALA A 331 8.29 0.77 20.83
C ALA A 331 7.25 -0.24 20.33
N PHE A 332 6.01 -0.13 20.82
CA PHE A 332 4.90 -0.92 20.30
C PHE A 332 4.59 -0.61 18.82
N LEU A 333 4.51 0.66 18.42
CA LEU A 333 4.19 1.01 17.02
C LEU A 333 5.24 0.49 16.02
N GLN A 334 6.50 0.33 16.43
CA GLN A 334 7.54 -0.30 15.62
C GLN A 334 7.24 -1.78 15.33
N THR A 335 6.50 -2.46 16.20
CA THR A 335 6.09 -3.87 15.98
C THR A 335 5.13 -4.02 14.80
N LEU A 336 4.53 -2.93 14.33
CA LEU A 336 3.56 -2.88 13.22
C LEU A 336 4.22 -2.76 11.84
N THR A 337 5.54 -2.70 11.79
CA THR A 337 6.33 -2.67 10.55
C THR A 337 6.44 -4.07 9.95
N ASP A 338 6.04 -4.21 8.69
CA ASP A 338 6.00 -5.45 7.92
C ASP A 338 7.13 -5.46 6.87
N GLU A 339 8.35 -5.79 7.30
CA GLU A 339 9.54 -5.85 6.45
C GLU A 339 9.35 -6.69 5.15
N PRO A 340 8.66 -7.85 5.20
CA PRO A 340 8.32 -8.60 3.99
C PRO A 340 7.57 -7.77 2.95
N LEU A 341 6.58 -6.94 3.33
CA LEU A 341 5.87 -6.07 2.38
C LEU A 341 6.82 -5.06 1.72
N LEU A 342 7.69 -4.45 2.51
CA LEU A 342 8.55 -3.32 2.10
C LEU A 342 9.64 -3.74 1.10
N THR A 343 9.98 -5.03 1.10
CA THR A 343 11.09 -5.58 0.32
C THR A 343 10.67 -6.66 -0.68
N ASN A 344 9.37 -7.02 -0.74
CA ASN A 344 8.88 -8.06 -1.63
C ASN A 344 9.14 -7.69 -3.12
N PRO A 345 9.98 -8.45 -3.86
CA PRO A 345 10.28 -8.14 -5.25
C PRO A 345 9.07 -8.25 -6.19
N GLN A 346 8.04 -9.02 -5.81
CA GLN A 346 6.79 -9.11 -6.55
C GLN A 346 5.91 -7.86 -6.43
N LEU A 347 6.18 -6.99 -5.44
CA LEU A 347 5.49 -5.70 -5.27
C LEU A 347 6.33 -4.51 -5.74
N GLY A 348 7.60 -4.75 -6.10
CA GLY A 348 8.50 -3.71 -6.58
C GLY A 348 8.32 -3.41 -8.07
N PRO A 349 9.16 -2.51 -8.61
CA PRO A 349 9.20 -2.22 -10.04
C PRO A 349 9.32 -3.51 -10.88
N PRO A 350 8.57 -3.63 -11.98
CA PRO A 350 8.70 -4.76 -12.89
C PRO A 350 10.09 -4.81 -13.51
N GLN A 351 10.65 -6.02 -13.58
CA GLN A 351 11.86 -6.31 -14.36
C GLN A 351 11.58 -6.21 -15.86
#